data_AF-A0A523QSI8-F1
#
_entry.id   AF-A0A523QSI8-F1
#
_cell.length_a   1.000
_cell.length_b   1.000
_cell.length_c   1.000
_cell.angle_alpha   90.00
_cell.angle_beta   90.00
_cell.angle_gamma   90.00
#
_symmetry.space_group_name_H-M   'P 1'
#
loop_
_entity.id
_entity.type
_entity.pdbx_description
1 polymer ?
#
loop_
_entity_poly.entity_id
_entity_poly.type
_entity_poly.pdbx_seq_one_letter_code
_entity_poly.pdbx_strand_id
1 'polypeptide(L)' 'MDKEEHKKRHNELHKMFDELLADFITHTKKGLTSTLMELVVWSSEQTDNPTETKEEKTNG' A
#
# COMPACT_ATOMS: atom_id res chain seq x y z
N MET A 1 18.87 8.81 17.90
CA MET A 1 18.32 9.41 16.68
C MET A 1 18.15 10.89 16.92
N ASP A 2 18.82 11.72 16.13
CA ASP A 2 18.59 13.17 16.21
C ASP A 2 17.26 13.55 15.52
N LYS A 3 16.85 14.82 15.66
CA LYS A 3 15.57 15.31 15.13
C LYS A 3 15.48 15.22 13.60
N GLU A 4 16.56 15.52 12.88
CA GLU A 4 16.62 15.45 11.41
C GLU A 4 16.64 14.01 10.92
N GLU A 5 17.36 13.12 11.61
CA GLU A 5 17.35 11.69 11.33
C GLU A 5 15.93 11.09 11.53
N HIS A 6 15.24 11.50 12.60
CA HIS A 6 13.85 11.09 12.84
C HIS A 6 12.89 11.60 11.76
N LYS A 7 13.06 12.85 11.34
CA LYS A 7 12.27 13.46 10.27
C LYS A 7 12.48 12.76 8.93
N LYS A 8 13.74 12.45 8.59
CA LYS A 8 14.08 11.72 7.37
C LYS A 8 13.41 10.34 7.36
N ARG A 9 13.52 9.59 8.46
CA ARG A 9 12.86 8.28 8.61
C ARG A 9 11.35 8.39 8.43
N HIS A 10 10.70 9.38 9.05
CA HIS A 10 9.25 9.58 8.89
C HIS A 10 8.85 9.90 7.45
N ASN A 11 9.63 10.70 6.73
CA ASN A 11 9.36 11.01 5.33
C ASN A 11 9.42 9.75 4.43
N GLU A 12 10.38 8.85 4.69
CA GLU A 12 10.49 7.59 3.97
C GLU A 12 9.30 6.67 4.27
N LEU A 13 8.91 6.57 5.55
CA LEU A 13 7.74 5.79 5.97
C LEU A 13 6.43 6.31 5.35
N HIS A 14 6.23 7.63 5.30
CA HIS A 14 5.05 8.22 4.68
C HIS A 14 4.96 7.87 3.18
N LYS A 15 6.07 7.96 2.44
CA LYS A 15 6.08 7.60 1.01
C LYS A 15 5.66 6.15 0.77
N MET A 16 6.24 5.22 1.51
CA MET A 16 5.90 3.80 1.39
C MET A 16 4.45 3.52 1.79
N PHE A 17 3.95 4.24 2.80
CA PHE A 17 2.55 4.14 3.22
C PHE A 17 1.59 4.73 2.19
N ASP A 18 1.93 5.87 1.59
CA ASP A 18 1.13 6.53 0.56
C ASP A 18 0.99 5.63 -0.69
N GLU A 19 2.08 4.99 -1.12
CA GLU A 19 2.07 4.01 -2.21
C GLU A 19 1.16 2.80 -1.87
N LEU A 20 1.35 2.20 -0.69
CA LEU A 20 0.52 1.08 -0.24
C LEU A 20 -0.97 1.44 -0.14
N LEU A 21 -1.28 2.64 0.34
CA LEU A 21 -2.64 3.13 0.45
C LEU A 21 -3.27 3.37 -0.93
N ALA A 22 -2.51 3.90 -1.89
CA ALA A 22 -2.97 4.09 -3.26
C ALA A 22 -3.33 2.76 -3.92
N ASP A 23 -2.50 1.72 -3.73
CA ASP A 23 -2.79 0.38 -4.25
C ASP A 23 -4.03 -0.22 -3.59
N PHE A 24 -4.13 -0.14 -2.26
CA PHE A 24 -5.30 -0.61 -1.53
C PHE A 24 -6.59 0.04 -2.03
N ILE A 25 -6.62 1.37 -2.19
CA ILE A 25 -7.80 2.09 -2.69
C ILE A 25 -8.14 1.64 -4.12
N THR A 26 -7.13 1.51 -4.99
CA THR A 26 -7.29 1.17 -6.40
C THR A 26 -7.82 -0.25 -6.59
N HIS A 27 -7.29 -1.21 -5.83
CA HIS A 27 -7.65 -2.63 -5.95
C HIS A 27 -8.94 -2.98 -5.21
N THR A 28 -9.16 -2.45 -4.02
CA THR A 28 -10.33 -2.84 -3.21
C THR A 28 -11.58 -2.01 -3.51
N LYS A 29 -11.43 -0.80 -4.08
CA LYS A 29 -12.51 0.18 -4.29
C LYS A 29 -13.27 0.56 -3.01
N LYS A 30 -12.76 0.19 -1.82
CA LYS A 30 -13.40 0.48 -0.54
C LYS A 30 -13.27 1.95 -0.11
N GLY A 31 -12.41 2.73 -0.80
CA GLY A 31 -12.24 4.15 -0.56
C GLY A 31 -11.71 4.47 0.86
N LEU A 32 -11.82 5.75 1.25
CA LEU A 32 -11.29 6.27 2.52
C LEU A 32 -12.09 5.87 3.76
N THR A 33 -13.22 5.17 3.61
CA THR A 33 -14.04 4.68 4.73
C THR A 33 -13.50 3.38 5.35
N SER A 34 -12.46 2.81 4.74
CA SER A 34 -11.83 1.58 5.22
C SER A 34 -11.05 1.80 6.51
N THR A 35 -10.99 0.78 7.35
CA THR A 35 -10.20 0.82 8.58
C THR A 35 -8.72 0.56 8.29
N LEU A 36 -7.83 1.04 9.17
CA LEU A 36 -6.40 0.70 9.10
C LEU A 36 -6.16 -0.82 9.20
N MET A 37 -7.02 -1.54 9.94
CA MET A 37 -6.89 -2.99 10.07
C MET A 37 -7.13 -3.71 8.74
N GLU A 38 -8.11 -3.26 7.95
CA GLU A 38 -8.35 -3.82 6.61
C GLU A 38 -7.18 -3.58 5.66
N LEU A 39 -6.55 -2.39 5.73
CA LEU A 39 -5.34 -2.10 4.96
C LEU A 39 -4.20 -3.06 5.33
N VAL A 40 -3.98 -3.31 6.63
CA VAL A 40 -2.92 -4.22 7.12
C VAL A 40 -3.19 -5.67 6.73
N VAL A 41 -4.43 -6.14 6.85
CA VAL A 41 -4.79 -7.51 6.42
C VAL A 41 -4.58 -7.66 4.92
N TRP A 42 -5.08 -6.71 4.13
CA TRP A 42 -4.93 -6.73 2.68
C TRP A 42 -3.45 -6.69 2.27
N SER A 43 -2.63 -5.82 2.88
CA SER A 43 -1.20 -5.74 2.53
C SER A 43 -0.43 -7.02 2.86
N SER A 44 -0.80 -7.71 3.96
CA SER A 44 -0.26 -9.03 4.28
C SER A 44 -0.65 -10.05 3.22
N GLU A 45 -1.92 -10.07 2.79
CA GLU A 45 -2.40 -10.99 1.74
C GLU A 45 -1.69 -10.76 0.40
N GLN A 46 -1.40 -9.51 0.04
CA GLN A 46 -0.65 -9.18 -1.19
C GLN A 46 0.79 -9.70 -1.17
N THR A 47 1.39 -9.89 0.02
CA THR A 47 2.76 -10.43 0.13
C THR A 47 2.79 -11.92 -0.24
N ASP A 48 1.76 -12.65 0.17
CA ASP A 48 1.65 -14.09 -0.10
C ASP A 48 1.00 -14.39 -1.46
N ASN A 49 0.09 -13.53 -1.92
CA ASN A 49 -0.63 -13.67 -3.17
C ASN A 49 -0.88 -12.29 -3.83
N PRO A 50 0.10 -11.77 -4.58
CA PRO A 50 -0.01 -10.47 -5.24
C PRO A 50 -1.18 -10.45 -6.23
N THR A 51 -2.01 -9.42 -6.15
CA THR A 51 -3.07 -9.22 -7.14
C THR A 51 -2.41 -8.79 -8.44
N GLU A 52 -2.55 -9.58 -9.50
CA GLU A 52 -2.04 -9.24 -10.84
C GLU A 52 -2.54 -7.84 -11.24
N THR A 53 -1.60 -6.94 -11.54
CA THR A 53 -1.90 -5.69 -12.25
C THR A 53 -2.44 -6.07 -13.63
N LYS A 54 -3.50 -5.39 -14.07
CA LYS A 54 -4.31 -5.72 -15.27
C LYS A 54 -3.57 -5.64 -16.62
N GLU A 55 -2.25 -5.70 -16.67
CA GLU A 55 -1.46 -5.63 -17.90
C GLU A 55 -1.15 -7.02 -18.51
N GLU A 56 -1.41 -8.13 -17.81
CA GLU A 56 -1.11 -9.49 -18.33
C GLU A 56 -2.31 -10.26 -18.93
N LYS A 57 -3.34 -9.56 -19.43
CA LYS A 57 -4.46 -10.22 -20.17
C LYS A 57 -4.70 -9.70 -21.59
N THR A 58 -3.64 -9.24 -22.24
CA THR A 58 -3.60 -9.05 -23.70
C THR A 58 -2.39 -9.77 -24.28
N ASN A 59 -2.43 -11.10 -24.30
CA ASN A 59 -1.81 -11.93 -25.36
C ASN A 59 -2.19 -13.40 -25.16
N GLY A 60 -2.91 -13.96 -26.14
CA GLY A 60 -3.24 -15.39 -26.23
C GLY A 60 -4.61 -15.64 -26.82
#